data_AF-A0A9W9UTV3-F1
#
_entry.id   AF-A0A9W9UTV3-F1
#
_cell.length_a   1.000
_cell.length_b   1.000
_cell.length_c   1.000
_cell.angle_alpha   90.00
_cell.angle_beta   90.00
_cell.angle_gamma   90.00
#
_symmetry.space_group_name_H-M   'P 1'
#
loop_
_entity.id
_entity.type
_entity.pdbx_description
1 polymer ?
#
loop_
_entity_poly.entity_id
_entity_poly.type
_entity_poly.pdbx_seq_one_letter_code
_entity_poly.pdbx_strand_id
1 'polypeptide(L)'
;MGRYHYLLGLLLLFVSSFLWFTSTLGGEPEPSTIALTYGSCACPGDDTNGTASKTDDNPSQSSDIASEIETSPPPRPSSYLPITNTYDNAQATFPLKLWQKSGSRGIDPDRWSNVQSWLIQNPTLRHEILSDGSADEYVRDNFADFPEIRDLYLSLPVPILKADLLRQLILYNDGGIWSDLDVTCHKPIDTWIPEEYRGRTNVVVGLEFDGSQFASWTVMSKPKTSHGVAVVKYVVEKLQASAAEHGHTTAELNMTMISDVVDVTGPQAMTVALLRNLEQEMGVPVGRANITNIMKPTLLHDVLVLPNAAFASLQAGHPEDRGPYLVEHHYAGSWKNAHGGERQ
;
A
#
# COMPACT_ATOMS: atom_id res chain seq x y z
N MET A 1 -4.79 -31.20 -39.14
CA MET A 1 -5.28 -31.98 -37.98
C MET A 1 -4.50 -31.76 -36.67
N GLY A 2 -3.43 -30.94 -36.62
CA GLY A 2 -2.61 -30.79 -35.40
C GLY A 2 -3.05 -29.76 -34.35
N ARG A 3 -3.96 -28.81 -34.66
CA ARG A 3 -4.38 -27.76 -33.73
C ARG A 3 -5.42 -28.20 -32.69
N TYR A 4 -6.26 -29.19 -33.03
CA TYR A 4 -7.28 -29.71 -32.10
C TYR A 4 -6.69 -30.61 -31.02
N HIS A 5 -5.56 -31.26 -31.28
CA HIS A 5 -4.93 -32.19 -30.33
C HIS A 5 -4.17 -31.42 -29.22
N TYR A 6 -3.67 -30.22 -29.53
CA TYR A 6 -3.02 -29.35 -28.55
C TYR A 6 -4.01 -28.75 -27.54
N LEU A 7 -5.19 -28.34 -28.02
CA LEU A 7 -6.26 -27.82 -27.14
C LEU A 7 -6.88 -28.91 -26.27
N LEU A 8 -7.02 -30.13 -26.80
CA LEU A 8 -7.49 -31.28 -26.02
C LEU A 8 -6.45 -31.71 -24.96
N GLY A 9 -5.16 -31.63 -25.27
CA GLY A 9 -4.08 -31.89 -24.32
C GLY A 9 -4.03 -30.89 -23.16
N LEU A 10 -4.23 -29.60 -23.45
CA LEU A 10 -4.29 -28.55 -22.41
C LEU A 10 -5.54 -28.69 -21.52
N LEU A 11 -6.70 -29.05 -22.09
CA LEU A 11 -7.92 -29.29 -21.32
C LEU A 11 -7.78 -30.49 -20.37
N LEU A 12 -7.15 -31.58 -20.83
CA LEU A 12 -6.94 -32.77 -20.01
C LEU A 12 -5.94 -32.55 -18.86
N LEU A 13 -4.92 -31.70 -19.06
CA LEU A 13 -3.98 -31.29 -18.00
C LEU A 13 -4.64 -30.39 -16.94
N PHE A 14 -5.64 -29.60 -17.33
CA PHE A 14 -6.39 -28.76 -16.41
C PHE A 14 -7.34 -29.58 -15.52
N VAL A 15 -8.01 -30.60 -16.10
CA VAL A 15 -8.92 -31.49 -15.37
C VAL A 15 -8.16 -32.42 -14.41
N SER A 16 -6.98 -32.93 -14.78
CA SER A 16 -6.18 -33.77 -13.89
C SER A 16 -5.60 -33.02 -12.69
N SER A 17 -5.25 -31.74 -12.88
CA SER A 17 -4.76 -30.87 -11.79
C SER A 17 -5.86 -30.49 -10.80
N PHE A 18 -7.10 -30.35 -11.27
CA PHE A 18 -8.26 -30.05 -10.42
C PHE A 18 -8.67 -31.24 -9.55
N LEU A 19 -8.64 -32.46 -10.10
CA LEU A 19 -8.99 -33.68 -9.37
C LEU A 19 -7.96 -34.06 -8.28
N TRP A 20 -6.69 -33.69 -8.46
CA TRP A 20 -5.65 -33.90 -7.44
C TRP A 20 -5.75 -32.91 -6.27
N PHE A 21 -6.21 -31.68 -6.52
CA PHE A 21 -6.49 -30.71 -5.47
C PHE A 21 -7.73 -31.08 -4.62
N THR A 22 -8.73 -31.72 -5.22
CA THR A 22 -9.94 -32.14 -4.49
C THR A 22 -9.74 -33.39 -3.62
N SER A 23 -8.68 -34.17 -3.82
CA SER A 23 -8.41 -35.37 -3.02
C SER A 23 -7.48 -35.14 -1.81
N THR A 24 -6.92 -33.94 -1.66
CA THR A 24 -5.98 -33.58 -0.58
C THR A 24 -6.59 -32.75 0.55
N LEU A 25 -7.89 -32.43 0.48
CA LEU A 25 -8.62 -31.62 1.48
C LEU A 25 -9.74 -32.41 2.20
N GLY A 26 -9.51 -33.69 2.49
CA GLY A 26 -10.40 -34.52 3.29
C GLY A 26 -9.75 -34.92 4.62
N GLY A 27 -9.81 -34.05 5.62
CA GLY A 27 -9.37 -34.36 6.98
C GLY A 27 -9.67 -33.21 7.95
N GLU A 28 -10.79 -33.29 8.65
CA GLU A 28 -11.11 -32.40 9.78
C GLU A 28 -10.28 -32.77 11.02
N PRO A 29 -9.74 -31.79 11.78
CA PRO A 29 -9.32 -32.01 13.16
C PRO A 29 -10.36 -31.47 14.16
N GLU A 30 -10.67 -32.30 15.16
CA GLU A 30 -11.53 -32.05 16.32
C GLU A 30 -11.16 -30.80 17.15
N PRO A 31 -12.12 -30.16 17.84
CA PRO A 31 -11.85 -28.98 18.65
C PRO A 31 -11.24 -29.35 20.02
N SER A 32 -10.03 -28.86 20.27
CA SER A 32 -9.40 -28.91 21.60
C SER A 32 -9.96 -27.80 22.49
N THR A 33 -10.71 -28.20 23.52
CA THR A 33 -11.21 -27.31 24.58
C THR A 33 -10.05 -26.87 25.48
N ILE A 34 -9.69 -25.58 25.47
CA ILE A 34 -8.79 -25.00 26.48
C ILE A 34 -9.63 -24.19 27.46
N ALA A 35 -9.68 -24.64 28.70
CA ALA A 35 -10.30 -23.94 29.83
C ALA A 35 -9.39 -22.81 30.32
N LEU A 36 -9.93 -21.58 30.38
CA LEU A 36 -9.29 -20.43 31.01
C LEU A 36 -9.46 -20.52 32.53
N THR A 37 -8.37 -20.72 33.27
CA THR A 37 -8.33 -20.52 34.72
C THR A 37 -7.98 -19.06 35.02
N TYR A 38 -8.92 -18.34 35.65
CA TYR A 38 -8.70 -17.01 36.20
C TYR A 38 -7.81 -17.09 37.44
N GLY A 39 -6.57 -16.63 37.32
CA GLY A 39 -5.67 -16.38 38.45
C GLY A 39 -5.95 -15.01 39.07
N SER A 40 -6.57 -15.02 40.25
CA SER A 40 -6.80 -13.85 41.10
C SER A 40 -5.48 -13.43 41.77
N CYS A 41 -5.08 -12.16 41.68
CA CYS A 41 -4.01 -11.59 42.51
C CYS A 41 -4.57 -10.43 43.34
N ALA A 42 -4.52 -10.64 44.64
CA ALA A 42 -4.97 -9.74 45.68
C ALA A 42 -3.97 -8.60 45.92
N CYS A 43 -4.49 -7.40 46.14
CA CYS A 43 -3.76 -6.29 46.75
C CYS A 43 -3.96 -6.33 48.28
N PRO A 44 -2.92 -6.10 49.10
CA PRO A 44 -3.11 -5.64 50.47
C PRO A 44 -2.99 -4.11 50.52
N GLY A 45 -3.99 -3.46 51.11
CA GLY A 45 -3.97 -2.05 51.45
C GLY A 45 -3.32 -1.77 52.81
N ASP A 46 -2.77 -0.55 52.89
CA ASP A 46 -2.64 0.42 53.99
C ASP A 46 -2.70 -0.05 55.45
N ASP A 47 -1.69 0.36 56.24
CA ASP A 47 -1.79 1.55 57.12
C ASP A 47 -0.60 1.64 58.10
N THR A 48 -0.08 2.87 58.32
CA THR A 48 0.08 3.54 59.64
C THR A 48 1.28 4.51 59.74
N ASN A 49 0.93 5.78 59.94
CA ASN A 49 1.48 6.81 60.86
C ASN A 49 2.98 6.85 61.25
N GLY A 50 3.63 7.94 60.77
CA GLY A 50 4.35 8.99 61.52
C GLY A 50 5.20 8.69 62.77
N THR A 51 6.43 9.20 62.81
CA THR A 51 6.95 10.22 63.77
C THR A 51 8.44 10.50 63.48
N ALA A 52 8.84 11.76 63.62
CA ALA A 52 10.19 12.29 63.42
C ALA A 52 11.20 11.89 64.51
N SER A 53 12.50 11.86 64.16
CA SER A 53 13.57 12.36 65.05
C SER A 53 14.87 12.61 64.29
N LYS A 54 15.50 13.73 64.66
CA LYS A 54 16.80 14.25 64.27
C LYS A 54 17.95 13.45 64.90
N THR A 55 19.13 13.50 64.27
CA THR A 55 20.42 13.75 64.94
C THR A 55 21.43 14.36 63.98
N ASP A 56 22.17 15.34 64.52
CA ASP A 56 23.30 16.14 64.04
C ASP A 56 24.57 15.25 63.78
N ASP A 57 25.72 15.61 63.20
CA ASP A 57 26.45 16.89 63.01
C ASP A 57 27.71 16.68 62.09
N ASN A 58 27.95 17.60 61.14
CA ASN A 58 29.24 18.26 60.72
C ASN A 58 30.47 17.48 60.09
N PRO A 59 31.48 18.15 59.47
CA PRO A 59 31.46 18.88 58.17
C PRO A 59 32.63 18.56 57.19
N SER A 60 32.61 19.25 56.04
CA SER A 60 33.73 19.66 55.16
C SER A 60 34.12 18.75 53.99
N GLN A 61 33.83 19.19 52.76
CA GLN A 61 34.78 19.86 51.86
C GLN A 61 34.11 20.18 50.51
N SER A 62 34.35 21.40 50.06
CA SER A 62 33.99 21.95 48.75
C SER A 62 34.81 21.30 47.64
N SER A 63 34.15 20.86 46.56
CA SER A 63 34.76 20.87 45.23
C SER A 63 33.66 21.05 44.19
N ASP A 64 33.64 22.24 43.60
CA ASP A 64 32.84 22.58 42.42
C ASP A 64 33.15 21.61 41.28
N ILE A 65 32.12 20.91 40.80
CA ILE A 65 32.14 20.26 39.49
C ILE A 65 30.97 20.84 38.70
N ALA A 66 31.25 21.87 37.93
CA ALA A 66 30.36 22.32 36.87
C ALA A 66 30.34 21.21 35.81
N SER A 67 29.25 20.43 35.77
CA SER A 67 28.99 19.50 34.68
C SER A 67 28.62 20.32 33.44
N GLU A 68 29.52 20.37 32.47
CA GLU A 68 29.19 20.77 31.10
C GLU A 68 28.06 19.86 30.60
N ILE A 69 26.87 20.46 30.44
CA ILE A 69 25.77 19.83 29.73
C ILE A 69 26.16 19.86 28.27
N GLU A 70 26.75 18.77 27.81
CA GLU A 70 26.99 18.49 26.41
C GLU A 70 25.63 18.44 25.72
N THR A 71 25.24 19.56 25.08
CA THR A 71 24.06 19.61 24.24
C THR A 71 24.32 18.73 23.03
N SER A 72 23.83 17.49 23.09
CA SER A 72 23.81 16.62 21.94
C SER A 72 23.07 17.32 20.79
N PRO A 73 23.62 17.28 19.56
CA PRO A 73 22.92 17.84 18.41
C PRO A 73 21.54 17.16 18.28
N PRO A 74 20.53 17.89 17.78
CA PRO A 74 19.19 17.34 17.62
C PRO A 74 19.26 16.02 16.85
N PRO A 75 18.43 15.02 17.22
CA PRO A 75 18.43 13.73 16.54
C PRO A 75 18.26 13.97 15.04
N ARG A 76 19.22 13.45 14.27
CA ARG A 76 19.19 13.51 12.81
C ARG A 76 17.82 12.96 12.38
N PRO A 77 17.01 13.71 11.60
CA PRO A 77 15.68 13.24 11.21
C PRO A 77 15.81 11.84 10.59
N SER A 78 14.94 10.93 11.02
CA SER A 78 14.87 9.54 10.53
C SER A 78 15.02 9.55 9.00
N SER A 79 16.06 8.90 8.50
CA SER A 79 16.70 9.19 7.21
C SER A 79 15.91 8.73 5.97
N TYR A 80 14.66 8.31 6.13
CA TYR A 80 13.90 7.72 5.03
C TYR A 80 12.80 8.67 4.54
N LEU A 81 11.63 8.63 5.14
CA LEU A 81 10.49 9.48 4.78
C LEU A 81 9.71 9.83 6.05
N PRO A 82 9.41 11.11 6.32
CA PRO A 82 8.63 11.50 7.49
C PRO A 82 7.19 10.98 7.42
N ILE A 83 6.63 10.66 8.59
CA ILE A 83 5.25 10.25 8.76
C ILE A 83 4.53 11.35 9.54
N THR A 84 3.34 11.74 9.09
CA THR A 84 2.46 12.64 9.85
C THR A 84 1.84 11.87 11.01
N ASN A 85 1.79 12.48 12.20
CA ASN A 85 1.19 11.84 13.36
C ASN A 85 -0.26 11.43 13.10
N THR A 86 -0.66 10.28 13.64
CA THR A 86 -1.98 9.67 13.43
C THR A 86 -3.14 10.59 13.85
N TYR A 87 -2.94 11.42 14.88
CA TYR A 87 -3.90 12.45 15.30
C TYR A 87 -4.15 13.53 14.23
N ASP A 88 -3.10 14.01 13.58
CA ASP A 88 -3.21 15.02 12.53
C ASP A 88 -3.85 14.42 11.27
N ASN A 89 -3.50 13.18 10.93
CA ASN A 89 -4.14 12.44 9.83
C ASN A 89 -5.62 12.19 10.08
N ALA A 90 -6.05 11.89 11.31
CA ALA A 90 -7.46 11.66 11.65
C ALA A 90 -8.34 12.90 11.40
N GLN A 91 -7.78 14.11 11.53
CA GLN A 91 -8.48 15.38 11.30
C GLN A 91 -8.40 15.86 9.84
N ALA A 92 -7.41 15.39 9.08
CA ALA A 92 -7.23 15.75 7.68
C ALA A 92 -8.26 15.05 6.78
N THR A 93 -8.81 15.79 5.81
CA THR A 93 -9.60 15.24 4.72
C THR A 93 -8.70 14.68 3.62
N PHE A 94 -9.19 13.71 2.85
CA PHE A 94 -8.47 13.28 1.65
C PHE A 94 -8.34 14.44 0.66
N PRO A 95 -7.15 14.65 0.07
CA PRO A 95 -6.99 15.60 -1.03
C PRO A 95 -7.90 15.22 -2.20
N LEU A 96 -8.74 16.16 -2.67
CA LEU A 96 -9.58 15.96 -3.86
C LEU A 96 -8.77 16.19 -5.14
N LYS A 97 -7.78 15.32 -5.35
CA LYS A 97 -6.85 15.37 -6.48
C LYS A 97 -6.68 13.98 -7.08
N LEU A 98 -6.93 13.84 -8.38
CA LEU A 98 -6.68 12.65 -9.17
C LEU A 98 -5.35 12.80 -9.92
N TRP A 99 -4.55 11.75 -9.82
CA TRP A 99 -3.29 11.56 -10.50
C TRP A 99 -3.40 10.41 -11.48
N GLN A 100 -2.97 10.67 -12.70
CA GLN A 100 -2.75 9.63 -13.71
C GLN A 100 -1.41 9.89 -14.40
N LYS A 101 -0.92 8.90 -15.14
CA LYS A 101 0.33 9.02 -15.90
C LYS A 101 0.12 8.49 -17.31
N SER A 102 0.54 9.26 -18.31
CA SER A 102 0.61 8.80 -19.69
C SER A 102 1.99 8.21 -20.03
N GLY A 103 2.04 7.32 -21.00
CA GLY A 103 3.31 6.91 -21.61
C GLY A 103 3.93 8.03 -22.46
N SER A 104 5.10 7.75 -23.02
CA SER A 104 5.82 8.65 -23.92
C SER A 104 5.02 9.07 -25.18
N ARG A 105 4.04 8.26 -25.58
CA ARG A 105 3.13 8.56 -26.69
C ARG A 105 1.86 9.32 -26.27
N GLY A 106 1.75 9.74 -25.01
CA GLY A 106 0.54 10.41 -24.51
C GLY A 106 -0.61 9.44 -24.25
N ILE A 107 -1.84 9.96 -24.34
CA ILE A 107 -3.08 9.23 -24.06
C ILE A 107 -3.65 8.71 -25.37
N ASP A 108 -3.96 7.42 -25.41
CA ASP A 108 -4.69 6.80 -26.53
C ASP A 108 -6.11 7.41 -26.60
N PRO A 109 -6.58 7.84 -27.79
CA PRO A 109 -7.95 8.32 -27.97
C PRO A 109 -9.04 7.44 -27.36
N ASP A 110 -8.88 6.12 -27.39
CA ASP A 110 -9.84 5.15 -26.84
C ASP A 110 -9.91 5.20 -25.30
N ARG A 111 -8.94 5.83 -24.64
CA ARG A 111 -8.91 6.01 -23.18
C ARG A 111 -9.57 7.30 -22.72
N TRP A 112 -9.89 8.24 -23.62
CA TRP A 112 -10.49 9.51 -23.22
C TRP A 112 -11.83 9.34 -22.51
N SER A 113 -12.67 8.38 -22.92
CA SER A 113 -13.94 8.11 -22.24
C SER A 113 -13.73 7.69 -20.78
N ASN A 114 -12.73 6.85 -20.52
CA ASN A 114 -12.36 6.41 -19.16
C ASN A 114 -11.88 7.60 -18.33
N VAL A 115 -10.96 8.40 -18.87
CA VAL A 115 -10.46 9.61 -18.21
C VAL A 115 -11.59 10.62 -17.91
N GLN A 116 -12.45 10.89 -18.89
CA GLN A 116 -13.57 11.83 -18.74
C GLN A 116 -14.60 11.36 -17.70
N SER A 117 -14.78 10.05 -17.53
CA SER A 117 -15.73 9.51 -16.55
C SER A 117 -15.44 10.02 -15.12
N TRP A 118 -14.16 10.20 -14.75
CA TRP A 118 -13.77 10.75 -13.46
C TRP A 118 -14.27 12.18 -13.24
N LEU A 119 -14.13 13.02 -14.27
CA LEU A 119 -14.55 14.43 -14.22
C LEU A 119 -16.07 14.57 -14.25
N ILE A 120 -16.75 13.67 -14.97
CA ILE A 120 -18.23 13.63 -14.99
C ILE A 120 -18.78 13.26 -13.62
N GLN A 121 -18.21 12.22 -12.99
CA GLN A 121 -18.65 11.79 -11.64
C GLN A 121 -18.20 12.77 -10.55
N ASN A 122 -17.11 13.51 -10.76
CA ASN A 122 -16.52 14.39 -9.76
C ASN A 122 -16.17 15.77 -10.37
N PRO A 123 -17.15 16.65 -10.61
CA PRO A 123 -16.93 17.91 -11.33
C PRO A 123 -15.95 18.88 -10.67
N THR A 124 -15.70 18.74 -9.37
CA THR A 124 -14.77 19.58 -8.59
C THR A 124 -13.40 18.93 -8.37
N LEU A 125 -13.17 17.73 -8.93
CA LEU A 125 -11.93 16.98 -8.77
C LEU A 125 -10.79 17.67 -9.53
N ARG A 126 -9.73 18.06 -8.83
CA ARG A 126 -8.51 18.48 -9.51
C ARG A 126 -7.91 17.25 -10.19
N HIS A 127 -7.51 17.37 -11.44
CA HIS A 127 -7.00 16.26 -12.22
C HIS A 127 -5.66 16.62 -12.85
N GLU A 128 -4.66 15.78 -12.60
CA GLU A 128 -3.31 15.92 -13.15
C GLU A 128 -2.96 14.63 -13.91
N ILE A 129 -2.42 14.80 -15.13
CA ILE A 129 -1.86 13.69 -15.91
C ILE A 129 -0.39 13.98 -16.16
N LEU A 130 0.49 13.15 -15.61
CA LEU A 130 1.93 13.29 -15.78
C LEU A 130 2.41 12.57 -17.04
N SER A 131 3.16 13.28 -17.86
CA SER A 131 4.09 12.71 -18.84
C SER A 131 5.33 12.14 -18.15
N ASP A 132 6.17 11.39 -18.88
CA ASP A 132 7.46 10.92 -18.36
C ASP A 132 8.35 12.08 -17.85
N GLY A 133 8.43 13.17 -18.62
CA GLY A 133 9.26 14.32 -18.25
C GLY A 133 8.74 15.07 -17.02
N SER A 134 7.43 15.29 -16.93
CA SER A 134 6.82 15.95 -15.77
C SER A 134 6.80 15.04 -14.53
N ALA A 135 6.81 13.72 -14.69
CA ALA A 135 6.96 12.78 -13.59
C ALA A 135 8.37 12.83 -13.00
N ASP A 136 9.40 12.87 -13.85
CA ASP A 136 10.78 13.09 -13.41
C ASP A 136 10.94 14.41 -12.66
N GLU A 137 10.35 15.49 -13.16
CA GLU A 137 10.41 16.79 -12.50
C GLU A 137 9.66 16.80 -11.17
N TYR A 138 8.48 16.19 -11.11
CA TYR A 138 7.74 16.02 -9.87
C TYR A 138 8.60 15.36 -8.79
N VAL A 139 9.34 14.29 -9.14
CA VAL A 139 10.20 13.60 -8.18
C VAL A 139 11.44 14.42 -7.82
N ARG A 140 12.05 15.14 -8.76
CA ARG A 140 13.18 16.06 -8.46
C ARG A 140 12.78 17.09 -7.41
N ASP A 141 11.62 17.71 -7.58
CA ASP A 141 11.17 18.80 -6.73
C ASP A 141 10.73 18.30 -5.35
N ASN A 142 9.87 17.27 -5.32
CA ASN A 142 9.23 16.84 -4.06
C ASN A 142 10.10 15.92 -3.21
N PHE A 143 11.16 15.34 -3.78
CA PHE A 143 12.08 14.43 -3.08
C PHE A 143 13.52 14.95 -3.08
N ALA A 144 13.72 16.26 -3.24
CA ALA A 144 15.05 16.89 -3.22
C ALA A 144 15.85 16.58 -1.93
N ASP A 145 15.16 16.55 -0.79
CA ASP A 145 15.74 16.25 0.53
C ASP A 145 15.95 14.75 0.78
N PHE A 146 15.50 13.89 -0.13
CA PHE A 146 15.60 12.43 -0.05
C PHE A 146 16.37 11.87 -1.27
N PRO A 147 17.67 12.20 -1.41
CA PRO A 147 18.45 11.89 -2.61
C PRO A 147 18.48 10.41 -2.96
N GLU A 148 18.46 9.50 -1.98
CA GLU A 148 18.42 8.05 -2.24
C GLU A 148 17.18 7.64 -3.05
N ILE A 149 16.00 8.13 -2.66
CA ILE A 149 14.74 7.81 -3.33
C ILE A 149 14.68 8.51 -4.69
N ARG A 150 15.05 9.80 -4.73
CA ARG A 150 15.08 10.60 -5.95
C ARG A 150 16.00 10.00 -7.00
N ASP A 151 17.24 9.71 -6.64
CA ASP A 151 18.26 9.25 -7.58
C ASP A 151 17.97 7.82 -8.05
N LEU A 152 17.44 6.95 -7.18
CA LEU A 152 16.93 5.65 -7.58
C LEU A 152 15.82 5.80 -8.61
N TYR A 153 14.78 6.59 -8.33
CA TYR A 153 13.66 6.80 -9.24
C TYR A 153 14.12 7.31 -10.62
N LEU A 154 14.96 8.35 -10.62
CA LEU A 154 15.42 8.99 -11.86
C LEU A 154 16.29 8.06 -12.70
N SER A 155 17.05 7.15 -12.06
CA SER A 155 17.93 6.21 -12.73
C SER A 155 17.24 4.92 -13.21
N LEU A 156 16.01 4.64 -12.78
CA LEU A 156 15.30 3.41 -13.18
C LEU A 156 15.07 3.38 -14.71
N PRO A 157 15.61 2.37 -15.42
CA PRO A 157 15.53 2.33 -16.88
C PRO A 157 14.24 1.66 -17.39
N VAL A 158 13.57 0.84 -16.57
CA VAL A 158 12.38 0.08 -16.97
C VAL A 158 11.11 0.92 -16.72
N PRO A 159 10.35 1.29 -17.77
CA PRO A 159 9.22 2.23 -17.63
C PRO A 159 8.13 1.80 -16.64
N ILE A 160 7.77 0.51 -16.60
CA ILE A 160 6.72 0.03 -15.68
C ILE A 160 7.17 0.08 -14.22
N LEU A 161 8.41 -0.32 -13.91
CA LEU A 161 8.94 -0.23 -12.53
C LEU A 161 8.95 1.22 -12.06
N LYS A 162 9.32 2.14 -12.96
CA LYS A 162 9.32 3.57 -12.69
C LYS A 162 7.91 4.13 -12.49
N ALA A 163 6.94 3.73 -13.31
CA ALA A 163 5.54 4.15 -13.15
C ALA A 163 4.93 3.63 -11.83
N ASP A 164 5.23 2.39 -11.47
CA ASP A 164 4.76 1.78 -10.22
C ASP A 164 5.32 2.48 -8.99
N LEU A 165 6.62 2.82 -8.99
CA LEU A 165 7.22 3.59 -7.90
C LEU A 165 6.66 5.02 -7.86
N LEU A 166 6.48 5.68 -9.01
CA LEU A 166 5.94 7.04 -9.10
C LEU A 166 4.60 7.17 -8.37
N ARG A 167 3.68 6.22 -8.62
CA ARG A 167 2.37 6.16 -7.97
C ARG A 167 2.48 6.19 -6.46
N GLN A 168 3.38 5.40 -5.89
CA GLN A 168 3.56 5.31 -4.45
C GLN A 168 4.17 6.59 -3.88
N LEU A 169 5.12 7.19 -4.60
CA LEU A 169 5.72 8.46 -4.23
C LEU A 169 4.69 9.60 -4.22
N ILE A 170 3.82 9.67 -5.22
CA ILE A 170 2.74 10.67 -5.30
C ILE A 170 1.72 10.47 -4.17
N LEU A 171 1.23 9.25 -3.98
CA LEU A 171 0.26 8.95 -2.91
C LEU A 171 0.85 9.24 -1.53
N TYR A 172 2.14 8.96 -1.32
CA TYR A 172 2.83 9.33 -0.10
C TYR A 172 2.98 10.86 0.04
N ASN A 173 3.42 11.58 -0.99
CA ASN A 173 3.75 13.00 -0.86
C ASN A 173 2.50 13.88 -0.80
N ASP A 174 1.61 13.70 -1.77
CA ASP A 174 0.47 14.58 -2.00
C ASP A 174 -0.85 13.95 -1.57
N GLY A 175 -0.91 12.62 -1.46
CA GLY A 175 -2.16 11.90 -1.25
C GLY A 175 -3.11 12.07 -2.43
N GLY A 176 -4.41 12.00 -2.13
CA GLY A 176 -5.47 12.02 -3.12
C GLY A 176 -5.68 10.63 -3.73
N ILE A 177 -5.95 10.60 -5.03
CA ILE A 177 -6.34 9.39 -5.76
C ILE A 177 -5.33 9.18 -6.88
N TRP A 178 -4.75 7.99 -6.96
CA TRP A 178 -4.13 7.51 -8.19
C TRP A 178 -5.14 6.67 -8.96
N SER A 179 -5.18 6.80 -10.28
CA SER A 179 -5.87 5.84 -11.14
C SER A 179 -5.19 5.67 -12.51
N ASP A 180 -5.10 4.45 -13.01
CA ASP A 180 -4.59 4.17 -14.34
C ASP A 180 -5.52 4.75 -15.43
N LEU A 181 -4.98 4.99 -16.63
CA LEU A 181 -5.72 5.66 -17.72
C LEU A 181 -6.86 4.80 -18.30
N ASP A 182 -6.79 3.49 -18.10
CA ASP A 182 -7.79 2.52 -18.54
C ASP A 182 -8.75 2.12 -17.41
N VAL A 183 -9.06 3.07 -16.52
CA VAL A 183 -10.03 2.89 -15.43
C VAL A 183 -11.22 3.82 -15.60
N THR A 184 -12.43 3.25 -15.65
CA THR A 184 -13.68 4.02 -15.62
C THR A 184 -14.10 4.30 -14.18
N CYS A 185 -14.54 5.52 -13.91
CA CYS A 185 -15.22 5.91 -12.68
C CYS A 185 -16.74 5.81 -12.87
N HIS A 186 -17.39 4.97 -12.07
CA HIS A 186 -18.84 4.77 -12.10
C HIS A 186 -19.58 5.55 -11.01
N LYS A 187 -18.90 5.88 -9.91
CA LYS A 187 -19.50 6.55 -8.74
C LYS A 187 -18.61 7.67 -8.21
N PRO A 188 -19.21 8.78 -7.72
CA PRO A 188 -18.46 9.87 -7.10
C PRO A 188 -17.60 9.38 -5.92
N ILE A 189 -16.44 10.00 -5.73
CA ILE A 189 -15.43 9.61 -4.73
C ILE A 189 -15.95 9.80 -3.29
N ASP A 190 -16.83 10.78 -3.07
CA ASP A 190 -17.44 11.04 -1.77
C ASP A 190 -18.38 9.92 -1.28
N THR A 191 -18.77 9.00 -2.16
CA THR A 191 -19.56 7.81 -1.83
C THR A 191 -18.72 6.58 -1.50
N TRP A 192 -17.40 6.63 -1.68
CA TRP A 192 -16.55 5.43 -1.55
C TRP A 192 -16.35 4.99 -0.10
N ILE A 193 -16.36 5.95 0.83
CA ILE A 193 -16.13 5.71 2.26
C ILE A 193 -17.47 5.82 2.99
N PRO A 194 -17.99 4.71 3.56
CA PRO A 194 -19.16 4.74 4.44
C PRO A 194 -18.97 5.71 5.61
N GLU A 195 -20.06 6.35 6.03
CA GLU A 195 -20.05 7.40 7.06
C GLU A 195 -19.30 6.98 8.33
N GLU A 196 -19.53 5.74 8.77
CA GLU A 196 -18.92 5.18 9.99
C GLU A 196 -17.39 5.04 9.94
N TYR A 197 -16.78 5.14 8.75
CA TYR A 197 -15.34 4.99 8.55
C TYR A 197 -14.62 6.31 8.21
N ARG A 198 -15.33 7.37 7.75
CA ARG A 198 -14.73 8.61 7.23
C ARG A 198 -13.66 9.25 8.13
N GLY A 199 -13.93 9.35 9.44
CA GLY A 199 -13.00 9.95 10.41
C GLY A 199 -11.83 9.06 10.83
N ARG A 200 -11.77 7.81 10.36
CA ARG A 200 -10.75 6.82 10.74
C ARG A 200 -9.95 6.28 9.56
N THR A 201 -10.42 6.50 8.33
CA THR A 201 -9.75 6.03 7.13
C THR A 201 -8.67 6.99 6.68
N ASN A 202 -7.46 6.46 6.48
CA ASN A 202 -6.31 7.18 5.92
C ASN A 202 -5.88 6.62 4.56
N VAL A 203 -6.21 5.36 4.27
CA VAL A 203 -5.96 4.71 2.98
C VAL A 203 -7.21 3.93 2.57
N VAL A 204 -7.58 4.00 1.29
CA VAL A 204 -8.65 3.21 0.68
C VAL A 204 -8.04 2.38 -0.44
N VAL A 205 -8.23 1.07 -0.33
CA VAL A 205 -7.84 0.08 -1.34
C VAL A 205 -9.04 -0.79 -1.67
N GLY A 206 -9.08 -1.32 -2.89
CA GLY A 206 -10.04 -2.37 -3.27
C GLY A 206 -9.34 -3.68 -3.54
N LEU A 207 -10.07 -4.78 -3.42
CA LEU A 207 -9.58 -6.10 -3.82
C LEU A 207 -9.57 -6.21 -5.36
N GLU A 208 -8.44 -6.65 -5.92
CA GLU A 208 -8.37 -7.05 -7.33
C GLU A 208 -8.76 -8.52 -7.46
N PHE A 209 -8.13 -9.36 -6.64
CA PHE A 209 -8.45 -10.79 -6.50
C PHE A 209 -8.65 -11.10 -5.02
N ASP A 210 -9.85 -11.56 -4.67
CA ASP A 210 -10.25 -11.82 -3.29
C ASP A 210 -9.25 -12.71 -2.55
N GLY A 211 -8.86 -12.30 -1.34
CA GLY A 211 -7.86 -13.00 -0.53
C GLY A 211 -6.42 -13.00 -1.06
N SER A 212 -6.15 -12.42 -2.24
CA SER A 212 -4.84 -12.47 -2.88
C SER A 212 -4.15 -11.11 -2.87
N GLN A 213 -4.75 -10.09 -3.49
CA GLN A 213 -4.11 -8.79 -3.69
C GLN A 213 -5.09 -7.63 -3.80
N PHE A 214 -4.61 -6.45 -3.43
CA PHE A 214 -5.28 -5.18 -3.68
C PHE A 214 -5.04 -4.70 -5.12
N ALA A 215 -6.04 -4.01 -5.66
CA ALA A 215 -5.94 -3.25 -6.89
C ALA A 215 -4.97 -2.08 -6.69
N SER A 216 -3.86 -2.10 -7.41
CA SER A 216 -2.86 -1.04 -7.34
C SER A 216 -3.01 0.02 -8.43
N TRP A 217 -3.86 -0.27 -9.41
CA TRP A 217 -4.24 0.63 -10.50
C TRP A 217 -5.28 1.68 -10.07
N THR A 218 -5.84 1.60 -8.86
CA THR A 218 -6.57 2.71 -8.20
C THR A 218 -6.42 2.62 -6.69
N VAL A 219 -5.97 3.71 -6.07
CA VAL A 219 -5.76 3.81 -4.62
C VAL A 219 -6.06 5.24 -4.19
N MET A 220 -6.65 5.42 -3.02
CA MET A 220 -6.87 6.73 -2.41
C MET A 220 -6.19 6.81 -1.05
N SER A 221 -5.40 7.86 -0.80
CA SER A 221 -4.60 7.99 0.42
C SER A 221 -4.58 9.43 0.92
N LYS A 222 -4.49 9.61 2.23
CA LYS A 222 -3.96 10.85 2.82
C LYS A 222 -2.44 10.90 2.60
N PRO A 223 -1.83 12.08 2.56
CA PRO A 223 -0.39 12.20 2.43
C PRO A 223 0.31 11.74 3.72
N LYS A 224 1.58 11.34 3.60
CA LYS A 224 2.51 11.06 4.69
C LYS A 224 2.02 10.01 5.69
N THR A 225 1.27 9.02 5.23
CA THR A 225 0.87 7.86 6.03
C THR A 225 2.05 6.90 6.24
N SER A 226 2.08 6.21 7.38
CA SER A 226 3.01 5.11 7.65
C SER A 226 2.92 4.01 6.60
N HIS A 227 1.70 3.69 6.16
CA HIS A 227 1.42 2.77 5.06
C HIS A 227 2.09 3.18 3.74
N GLY A 228 2.00 4.47 3.37
CA GLY A 228 2.68 4.99 2.18
C GLY A 228 4.20 4.84 2.27
N VAL A 229 4.78 5.14 3.45
CA VAL A 229 6.22 4.93 3.69
C VAL A 229 6.59 3.44 3.59
N ALA A 230 5.79 2.56 4.17
CA ALA A 230 6.03 1.12 4.14
C ALA A 230 6.02 0.56 2.72
N VAL A 231 5.09 1.00 1.87
CA VAL A 231 5.03 0.57 0.46
C VAL A 231 6.23 1.09 -0.32
N VAL A 232 6.59 2.38 -0.20
CA VAL A 232 7.77 2.93 -0.90
C VAL A 232 9.04 2.20 -0.47
N LYS A 233 9.21 1.98 0.84
CA LYS A 233 10.33 1.21 1.40
C LYS A 233 10.42 -0.19 0.82
N TYR A 234 9.32 -0.93 0.85
CA TYR A 234 9.27 -2.30 0.35
C TYR A 234 9.64 -2.37 -1.14
N VAL A 235 9.10 -1.48 -1.97
CA VAL A 235 9.39 -1.44 -3.41
C VAL A 235 10.86 -1.11 -3.68
N VAL A 236 11.41 -0.12 -2.97
CA VAL A 236 12.84 0.23 -3.08
C VAL A 236 13.73 -0.95 -2.71
N GLU A 237 13.46 -1.61 -1.59
CA GLU A 237 14.21 -2.79 -1.14
C GLU A 237 14.12 -3.94 -2.15
N LYS A 238 12.94 -4.18 -2.75
CA LYS A 238 12.75 -5.20 -3.77
C LYS A 238 13.52 -4.91 -5.06
N LEU A 239 13.53 -3.65 -5.51
CA LEU A 239 14.33 -3.22 -6.67
C LEU A 239 15.82 -3.39 -6.42
N GLN A 240 16.30 -2.95 -5.25
CA GLN A 240 17.70 -3.13 -4.82
C GLN A 240 18.08 -4.61 -4.74
N ALA A 241 17.21 -5.45 -4.19
CA ALA A 241 17.43 -6.89 -4.12
C ALA A 241 17.50 -7.55 -5.50
N SER A 242 16.59 -7.22 -6.42
CA SER A 242 16.63 -7.72 -7.80
C SER A 242 17.92 -7.33 -8.51
N ALA A 243 18.42 -6.10 -8.31
CA ALA A 243 19.68 -5.66 -8.88
C ALA A 243 20.87 -6.41 -8.26
N ALA A 244 20.90 -6.52 -6.92
CA ALA A 244 21.96 -7.18 -6.17
C ALA A 244 22.09 -8.68 -6.49
N GLU A 245 20.96 -9.38 -6.66
CA GLU A 245 20.94 -10.81 -7.07
C GLU A 245 21.67 -11.06 -8.39
N HIS A 246 21.72 -10.04 -9.26
CA HIS A 246 22.40 -10.07 -10.54
C HIS A 246 23.76 -9.35 -10.55
N GLY A 247 24.23 -8.86 -9.40
CA GLY A 247 25.50 -8.14 -9.29
C GLY A 247 25.50 -6.75 -9.94
N HIS A 248 24.33 -6.13 -10.07
CA HIS A 248 24.12 -4.83 -10.72
C HIS A 248 23.58 -3.77 -9.75
N THR A 249 23.62 -2.52 -10.20
CA THR A 249 22.91 -1.40 -9.56
C THR A 249 21.48 -1.27 -10.10
N THR A 250 20.61 -0.55 -9.40
CA THR A 250 19.22 -0.32 -9.85
C THR A 250 19.14 0.42 -11.19
N ALA A 251 20.16 1.22 -11.52
CA ALA A 251 20.28 1.93 -12.80
C ALA A 251 20.52 1.00 -14.00
N GLU A 252 20.98 -0.23 -13.74
CA GLU A 252 21.29 -1.24 -14.77
C GLU A 252 20.21 -2.32 -14.88
N LEU A 253 19.13 -2.21 -14.08
CA LEU A 253 18.02 -3.15 -14.11
C LEU A 253 17.43 -3.27 -15.53
N ASN A 254 16.97 -4.45 -15.87
CA ASN A 254 16.19 -4.67 -17.08
C ASN A 254 15.20 -5.81 -16.84
N MET A 255 14.30 -6.03 -17.79
CA MET A 255 13.22 -7.00 -17.64
C MET A 255 13.69 -8.44 -17.41
N THR A 256 14.92 -8.84 -17.77
CA THR A 256 15.41 -10.19 -17.49
C THR A 256 15.90 -10.37 -16.06
N MET A 257 16.12 -9.27 -15.33
CA MET A 257 16.54 -9.26 -13.91
C MET A 257 15.35 -9.17 -12.94
N ILE A 258 14.15 -8.93 -13.46
CA ILE A 258 12.92 -8.82 -12.68
C ILE A 258 12.18 -10.14 -12.75
N SER A 259 11.99 -10.78 -11.59
CA SER A 259 11.28 -12.07 -11.49
C SER A 259 9.82 -11.96 -11.94
N ASP A 260 9.11 -10.97 -11.38
CA ASP A 260 7.76 -10.59 -11.76
C ASP A 260 7.55 -9.12 -11.37
N VAL A 261 7.09 -8.30 -12.31
CA VAL A 261 6.75 -6.88 -12.07
C VAL A 261 5.68 -6.78 -10.98
N VAL A 262 4.71 -7.69 -10.98
CA VAL A 262 3.60 -7.71 -10.00
C VAL A 262 4.12 -7.84 -8.57
N ASP A 263 5.13 -8.66 -8.36
CA ASP A 263 5.72 -8.96 -7.04
C ASP A 263 6.78 -7.95 -6.60
N VAL A 264 7.48 -7.31 -7.55
CA VAL A 264 8.58 -6.39 -7.25
C VAL A 264 8.06 -4.97 -7.04
N THR A 265 7.22 -4.44 -7.93
CA THR A 265 6.73 -3.05 -7.89
C THR A 265 5.21 -2.92 -7.95
N GLY A 266 4.52 -3.96 -8.42
CA GLY A 266 3.10 -3.94 -8.73
C GLY A 266 2.17 -4.27 -7.55
N PRO A 267 0.97 -4.82 -7.82
CA PRO A 267 -0.07 -4.97 -6.80
C PRO A 267 0.28 -5.94 -5.67
N GLN A 268 1.08 -6.98 -5.90
CA GLN A 268 1.50 -7.86 -4.82
C GLN A 268 2.52 -7.18 -3.91
N ALA A 269 3.45 -6.38 -4.46
CA ALA A 269 4.38 -5.61 -3.66
C ALA A 269 3.65 -4.67 -2.68
N MET A 270 2.66 -3.91 -3.20
CA MET A 270 1.82 -3.03 -2.40
C MET A 270 1.00 -3.80 -1.36
N THR A 271 0.40 -4.93 -1.73
CA THR A 271 -0.40 -5.76 -0.82
C THR A 271 0.44 -6.26 0.35
N VAL A 272 1.62 -6.83 0.07
CA VAL A 272 2.51 -7.37 1.10
C VAL A 272 2.97 -6.27 2.05
N ALA A 273 3.36 -5.11 1.51
CA ALA A 273 3.81 -3.99 2.33
C ALA A 273 2.70 -3.46 3.26
N LEU A 274 1.48 -3.30 2.74
CA LEU A 274 0.33 -2.84 3.54
C LEU A 274 -0.04 -3.83 4.64
N LEU A 275 -0.15 -5.14 4.33
CA LEU A 275 -0.51 -6.15 5.32
C LEU A 275 0.56 -6.26 6.43
N ARG A 276 1.85 -6.20 6.07
CA ARG A 276 2.95 -6.20 7.05
C ARG A 276 2.92 -4.96 7.95
N ASN A 277 2.66 -3.79 7.39
CA ASN A 277 2.58 -2.57 8.20
C ASN A 277 1.35 -2.58 9.12
N LEU A 278 0.20 -3.09 8.64
CA LEU A 278 -0.99 -3.30 9.46
C LEU A 278 -0.73 -4.27 10.62
N GLU A 279 -0.08 -5.41 10.36
CA GLU A 279 0.31 -6.36 11.41
C GLU A 279 1.19 -5.68 12.48
N GLN A 280 2.17 -4.90 12.02
CA GLN A 280 3.07 -4.17 12.92
C GLN A 280 2.34 -3.12 13.76
N GLU A 281 1.46 -2.32 13.16
CA GLU A 281 0.72 -1.26 13.87
C GLU A 281 -0.35 -1.80 14.82
N MET A 282 -1.01 -2.88 14.42
CA MET A 282 -2.07 -3.49 15.24
C MET A 282 -1.51 -4.40 16.35
N GLY A 283 -0.27 -4.86 16.24
CA GLY A 283 0.36 -5.78 17.19
C GLY A 283 -0.30 -7.16 17.25
N VAL A 284 -1.05 -7.53 16.21
CA VAL A 284 -1.75 -8.81 16.06
C VAL A 284 -1.57 -9.32 14.62
N PRO A 285 -1.64 -10.63 14.38
CA PRO A 285 -1.48 -11.18 13.04
C PRO A 285 -2.47 -10.56 12.03
N VAL A 286 -1.95 -9.99 10.95
CA VAL A 286 -2.72 -9.48 9.82
C VAL A 286 -2.13 -10.05 8.53
N GLY A 287 -2.97 -10.64 7.69
CA GLY A 287 -2.53 -11.23 6.43
C GLY A 287 -3.68 -11.47 5.46
N ARG A 288 -3.46 -12.37 4.50
CA ARG A 288 -4.43 -12.67 3.43
C ARG A 288 -5.79 -13.11 3.96
N ALA A 289 -5.82 -13.85 5.06
CA ALA A 289 -7.07 -14.27 5.70
C ALA A 289 -7.98 -13.08 6.10
N ASN A 290 -7.39 -11.92 6.44
CA ASN A 290 -8.15 -10.72 6.79
C ASN A 290 -8.75 -9.99 5.59
N ILE A 291 -8.37 -10.38 4.36
CA ILE A 291 -8.83 -9.76 3.11
C ILE A 291 -9.49 -10.77 2.16
N THR A 292 -9.86 -11.94 2.68
CA THR A 292 -10.62 -12.97 1.97
C THR A 292 -12.11 -12.82 2.28
N ASN A 293 -12.98 -13.05 1.30
CA ASN A 293 -14.43 -12.98 1.40
C ASN A 293 -14.94 -11.64 1.95
N ILE A 294 -14.32 -10.52 1.53
CA ILE A 294 -14.78 -9.18 1.92
C ILE A 294 -16.01 -8.81 1.10
N MET A 295 -17.18 -8.92 1.72
CA MET A 295 -18.49 -8.65 1.09
C MET A 295 -18.99 -7.22 1.29
N LYS A 296 -18.37 -6.47 2.19
CA LYS A 296 -18.71 -5.08 2.49
C LYS A 296 -17.44 -4.30 2.86
N PRO A 297 -17.43 -2.96 2.76
CA PRO A 297 -16.32 -2.14 3.22
C PRO A 297 -15.87 -2.54 4.63
N THR A 298 -14.60 -2.89 4.77
CA THR A 298 -14.02 -3.41 6.01
C THR A 298 -12.79 -2.60 6.37
N LEU A 299 -12.80 -1.98 7.55
CA LEU A 299 -11.68 -1.16 8.03
C LEU A 299 -10.70 -2.02 8.83
N LEU A 300 -9.45 -2.09 8.37
CA LEU A 300 -8.32 -2.69 9.08
C LEU A 300 -7.44 -1.55 9.61
N HIS A 301 -7.48 -1.30 10.91
CA HIS A 301 -6.90 -0.11 11.53
C HIS A 301 -7.44 1.19 10.87
N ASP A 302 -6.67 1.81 9.99
CA ASP A 302 -6.99 3.01 9.21
C ASP A 302 -6.97 2.77 7.68
N VAL A 303 -6.85 1.51 7.25
CA VAL A 303 -6.92 1.07 5.84
C VAL A 303 -8.31 0.50 5.57
N LEU A 304 -9.11 1.20 4.75
CA LEU A 304 -10.41 0.71 4.31
C LEU A 304 -10.25 -0.20 3.10
N VAL A 305 -10.63 -1.46 3.26
CA VAL A 305 -10.65 -2.47 2.21
C VAL A 305 -12.04 -2.55 1.62
N LEU A 306 -12.15 -2.27 0.32
CA LEU A 306 -13.38 -2.35 -0.44
C LEU A 306 -13.49 -3.70 -1.16
N PRO A 307 -14.71 -4.28 -1.27
CA PRO A 307 -14.94 -5.52 -2.00
C PRO A 307 -14.44 -5.47 -3.44
N ASN A 308 -14.13 -6.62 -4.01
CA ASN A 308 -13.77 -6.72 -5.42
C ASN A 308 -14.89 -6.24 -6.37
N ALA A 309 -16.17 -6.25 -5.98
CA ALA A 309 -17.20 -5.55 -6.76
C ALA A 309 -16.89 -4.07 -6.97
N ALA A 310 -16.40 -3.40 -5.93
CA ALA A 310 -16.22 -1.96 -5.95
C ALA A 310 -15.11 -1.53 -6.90
N PHE A 311 -14.02 -2.31 -6.98
CA PHE A 311 -12.82 -1.93 -7.73
C PHE A 311 -12.59 -2.86 -8.93
N ALA A 312 -12.77 -4.16 -8.79
CA ALA A 312 -12.43 -5.15 -9.80
C ALA A 312 -13.66 -6.00 -10.21
N SER A 313 -14.80 -5.34 -10.44
CA SER A 313 -16.07 -6.00 -10.80
C SER A 313 -15.89 -6.97 -11.96
N LEU A 314 -15.26 -6.53 -13.04
CA LEU A 314 -15.01 -7.31 -14.24
C LEU A 314 -14.19 -8.59 -13.93
N GLN A 315 -13.17 -8.47 -13.07
CA GLN A 315 -12.28 -9.58 -12.69
C GLN A 315 -12.97 -10.56 -11.74
N ALA A 316 -13.88 -10.03 -10.92
CA ALA A 316 -14.72 -10.78 -10.01
C ALA A 316 -15.94 -11.42 -10.70
N GLY A 317 -16.17 -11.16 -11.99
CA GLY A 317 -17.33 -11.66 -12.72
C GLY A 317 -18.64 -10.93 -12.40
N HIS A 318 -18.57 -9.63 -12.13
CA HIS A 318 -19.70 -8.73 -11.80
C HIS A 318 -20.60 -9.28 -10.69
N PRO A 319 -20.08 -9.49 -9.48
CA PRO A 319 -20.90 -9.95 -8.36
C PRO A 319 -21.97 -8.92 -8.00
N GLU A 320 -23.20 -9.35 -7.76
CA GLU A 320 -24.34 -8.47 -7.45
C GLU A 320 -24.61 -8.36 -5.93
N ASP A 321 -23.88 -9.11 -5.11
CA ASP A 321 -24.18 -9.35 -3.69
C ASP A 321 -23.29 -8.58 -2.70
N ARG A 322 -22.37 -7.76 -3.19
CA ARG A 322 -21.31 -7.13 -2.37
C ARG A 322 -21.10 -5.63 -2.64
N GLY A 323 -22.18 -4.95 -3.00
CA GLY A 323 -22.25 -3.50 -3.12
C GLY A 323 -22.06 -2.97 -4.54
N PRO A 324 -21.99 -1.63 -4.70
CA PRO A 324 -21.91 -0.98 -6.01
C PRO A 324 -20.53 -1.14 -6.65
N TYR A 325 -20.49 -1.06 -7.99
CA TYR A 325 -19.24 -0.93 -8.75
C TYR A 325 -18.84 0.55 -8.74
N LEU A 326 -17.70 0.88 -8.13
CA LEU A 326 -17.23 2.26 -7.97
C LEU A 326 -16.32 2.65 -9.13
N VAL A 327 -15.42 1.75 -9.49
CA VAL A 327 -14.50 1.87 -10.63
C VAL A 327 -14.39 0.53 -11.35
N GLU A 328 -13.93 0.56 -12.60
CA GLU A 328 -13.74 -0.64 -13.41
C GLU A 328 -12.46 -0.51 -14.24
N HIS A 329 -11.54 -1.47 -14.09
CA HIS A 329 -10.27 -1.51 -14.82
C HIS A 329 -10.39 -2.38 -16.08
N HIS A 330 -9.94 -1.85 -17.21
CA HIS A 330 -10.14 -2.44 -18.55
C HIS A 330 -8.99 -3.35 -19.02
N TYR A 331 -7.93 -3.53 -18.23
CA TYR A 331 -6.81 -4.45 -18.52
C TYR A 331 -6.19 -4.23 -19.91
N ALA A 332 -6.03 -2.97 -20.32
CA ALA A 332 -5.43 -2.60 -21.60
C ALA A 332 -4.02 -3.21 -21.75
N GLY A 333 -3.30 -3.38 -20.64
CA GLY A 333 -1.97 -3.99 -20.63
C GLY A 333 -0.94 -3.18 -21.42
N SER A 334 -1.19 -1.88 -21.59
CA SER A 334 -0.36 -0.99 -22.41
C SER A 334 1.07 -0.93 -21.89
N TRP A 335 1.29 -1.07 -20.58
CA TRP A 335 2.61 -1.15 -19.96
C TRP A 335 3.52 -2.31 -20.41
N LYS A 336 2.98 -3.39 -20.99
CA LYS A 336 3.74 -4.62 -21.32
C LYS A 336 4.74 -4.48 -22.49
N ASN A 337 4.99 -3.26 -22.95
CA ASN A 337 5.90 -2.97 -24.07
C ASN A 337 7.16 -2.23 -23.58
N ALA A 338 8.21 -2.21 -24.40
CA ALA A 338 9.51 -1.65 -24.03
C ALA A 338 9.50 -0.14 -23.71
N HIS A 339 8.50 0.61 -24.18
CA HIS A 339 8.37 2.05 -23.97
C HIS A 339 7.47 2.41 -22.79
N GLY A 340 6.68 1.44 -22.29
CA GLY A 340 5.61 1.69 -21.33
C GLY A 340 4.44 2.51 -21.91
N GLY A 341 3.25 2.34 -21.34
CA GLY A 341 2.04 3.04 -21.75
C GLY A 341 1.56 2.72 -23.17
N GLU A 342 0.72 3.59 -23.72
CA GLU A 342 -0.06 3.33 -24.93
C GLU A 342 0.77 3.14 -26.22
N ARG A 343 0.26 2.30 -27.13
CA ARG A 343 0.85 2.01 -28.45
C ARG A 343 0.12 2.83 -29.51
N GLN A 344 0.47 4.11 -29.67
CA GLN A 344 0.08 4.86 -30.88
C GLN A 344 0.70 4.23 -32.12
#